data_AF-A0AAP1RD15-F1
#
_entry.id   AF-A0AAP1RD15-F1
#
_cell.length_a   1.000
_cell.length_b   1.000
_cell.length_c   1.000
_cell.angle_alpha   90.00
_cell.angle_beta   90.00
_cell.angle_gamma   90.00
#
_symmetry.space_group_name_H-M   'P 1'
#
loop_
_entity.id
_entity.type
_entity.pdbx_description
1 polymer ?
#
loop_
_entity_poly.entity_id
_entity_poly.type
_entity_poly.pdbx_seq_one_letter_code
_entity_poly.pdbx_strand_id
1 'polypeptide(L)'
;MAKQNKEQHAQRNKALSIQLLKEGTYLDWVVTTSFYSSIHFIENNLLPTTIKGKTCSELFDVKKVYKTDNLHQTREFLCQEKLTFDTAIKYKWLSDNSKNARYTSYKISKSVAEKALKNLELIEKECKERV
;
A
#
# COMPACT_ATOMS: atom_id res chain seq x y z
N MET A 1 -14.46 -7.52 -13.33
CA MET A 1 -14.55 -8.27 -12.06
C MET A 1 -13.31 -8.12 -11.17
N ALA A 2 -12.07 -8.26 -11.66
CA ALA A 2 -10.86 -8.15 -10.81
C ALA A 2 -10.66 -6.78 -10.11
N LYS A 3 -11.00 -5.67 -10.78
CA LYS A 3 -10.86 -4.30 -10.25
C LYS A 3 -11.79 -4.05 -9.04
N GLN A 4 -13.05 -4.48 -9.14
CA GLN A 4 -14.05 -4.33 -8.08
C GLN A 4 -13.68 -5.08 -6.79
N ASN A 5 -12.96 -6.19 -6.91
CA ASN A 5 -12.49 -6.95 -5.75
C ASN A 5 -11.33 -6.23 -5.02
N LYS A 6 -10.42 -5.55 -5.75
CA LYS A 6 -9.30 -4.83 -5.13
C LYS A 6 -9.76 -3.63 -4.31
N GLU A 7 -10.67 -2.80 -4.83
CA GLU A 7 -11.21 -1.67 -4.05
C GLU A 7 -11.91 -2.16 -2.77
N GLN A 8 -12.71 -3.23 -2.85
CA GLN A 8 -13.37 -3.81 -1.69
C GLN A 8 -12.36 -4.33 -0.65
N HIS A 9 -11.30 -5.01 -1.07
CA HIS A 9 -10.22 -5.41 -0.18
C HIS A 9 -9.48 -4.22 0.44
N ALA A 10 -9.24 -3.15 -0.34
CA ALA A 10 -8.63 -1.93 0.16
C ALA A 10 -9.46 -1.31 1.28
N GLN A 11 -10.75 -1.10 1.03
CA GLN A 11 -11.69 -0.51 1.99
C GLN A 11 -11.88 -1.39 3.22
N ARG A 12 -12.02 -2.71 3.05
CA ARG A 12 -12.14 -3.66 4.16
C ARG A 12 -10.92 -3.61 5.07
N ASN A 13 -9.72 -3.61 4.50
CA ASN A 13 -8.49 -3.55 5.28
C ASN A 13 -8.30 -2.18 5.97
N LYS A 14 -8.73 -1.09 5.34
CA LYS A 14 -8.75 0.25 5.95
C LYS A 14 -9.72 0.32 7.13
N ALA A 15 -10.94 -0.18 6.95
CA ALA A 15 -11.94 -0.21 8.02
C ALA A 15 -11.43 -1.01 9.23
N LEU A 16 -10.80 -2.16 8.96
CA LEU A 16 -10.17 -2.97 10.00
C LEU A 16 -9.03 -2.24 10.71
N SER A 17 -8.15 -1.53 9.98
CA SER A 17 -7.05 -0.79 10.61
C SER A 17 -7.54 0.32 11.53
N ILE A 18 -8.62 1.02 11.15
CA ILE A 18 -9.30 2.03 11.97
C ILE A 18 -9.87 1.40 13.25
N GLN A 19 -10.56 0.27 13.11
CA GLN A 19 -11.15 -0.44 14.25
C GLN A 19 -10.07 -0.88 15.26
N LEU A 20 -9.02 -1.54 14.76
CA LEU A 20 -7.91 -2.02 15.60
C LEU A 20 -7.19 -0.89 16.33
N LEU A 21 -7.05 0.27 15.68
CA LEU A 21 -6.44 1.45 16.31
C LEU A 21 -7.31 1.98 17.45
N LYS A 22 -8.64 1.98 17.28
CA LYS A 22 -9.60 2.38 18.31
C LYS A 22 -9.56 1.45 19.52
N GLU A 23 -9.44 0.14 19.29
CA GLU A 23 -9.31 -0.88 20.34
C GLU A 23 -7.98 -0.75 21.10
N GLY A 24 -6.89 -0.44 20.40
CA GLY A 24 -5.59 -0.14 21.00
C GLY A 24 -4.76 -1.34 21.44
N THR A 25 -5.24 -2.57 21.22
CA THR A 25 -4.55 -3.80 21.65
C THR A 25 -3.62 -4.37 20.56
N TYR A 26 -4.08 -4.45 19.31
CA TYR A 26 -3.36 -5.08 18.20
C TYR A 26 -2.76 -4.04 17.24
N LEU A 27 -1.86 -3.21 17.76
CA LEU A 27 -1.29 -2.07 17.04
C LEU A 27 -0.37 -2.48 15.88
N ASP A 28 0.25 -3.66 15.96
CA ASP A 28 0.99 -4.30 14.86
C ASP A 28 0.08 -4.66 13.67
N TRP A 29 -1.15 -5.09 13.96
CA TRP A 29 -2.17 -5.34 12.95
C TRP A 29 -2.69 -4.06 12.31
N VAL A 30 -2.72 -2.92 13.01
CA VAL A 30 -3.02 -1.61 12.40
C VAL A 30 -2.02 -1.31 11.28
N VAL A 31 -0.72 -1.48 11.54
CA VAL A 31 0.34 -1.25 10.53
C VAL A 31 0.20 -2.25 9.37
N THR A 32 0.00 -3.52 9.69
CA THR A 32 -0.10 -4.60 8.70
C THR A 32 -1.30 -4.42 7.78
N THR A 33 -2.49 -4.21 8.34
CA THR A 33 -3.73 -3.99 7.57
C THR A 33 -3.67 -2.68 6.78
N SER A 34 -3.02 -1.64 7.33
CA SER A 34 -2.80 -0.40 6.58
C SER A 34 -1.91 -0.60 5.35
N PHE A 35 -0.85 -1.40 5.47
CA PHE A 35 -0.01 -1.74 4.32
C PHE A 35 -0.74 -2.61 3.28
N TYR A 36 -1.51 -3.62 3.69
CA TYR A 36 -2.29 -4.41 2.74
C TYR A 36 -3.38 -3.60 2.04
N SER A 37 -4.02 -2.66 2.76
CA SER A 37 -4.94 -1.71 2.16
C SER A 37 -4.27 -0.86 1.06
N SER A 38 -3.07 -0.34 1.33
CA SER A 38 -2.34 0.49 0.35
C SER A 38 -1.94 -0.29 -0.90
N ILE A 39 -1.55 -1.56 -0.78
CA ILE A 39 -1.31 -2.45 -1.94
C ILE A 39 -2.53 -2.48 -2.87
N HIS A 40 -3.72 -2.67 -2.29
CA HIS A 40 -4.94 -2.78 -3.07
C HIS A 40 -5.34 -1.46 -3.72
N PHE A 41 -5.19 -0.32 -3.03
CA PHE A 41 -5.40 1.00 -3.64
C PHE A 41 -4.46 1.24 -4.82
N ILE A 42 -3.16 1.00 -4.63
CA ILE A 42 -2.15 1.18 -5.68
C ILE A 42 -2.47 0.34 -6.90
N GLU A 43 -2.73 -0.95 -6.72
CA GLU A 43 -3.00 -1.83 -7.84
C GLU A 43 -4.37 -1.64 -8.49
N ASN A 44 -5.34 -1.09 -7.78
CA ASN A 44 -6.65 -0.78 -8.32
C ASN A 44 -6.63 0.50 -9.14
N ASN A 45 -5.88 1.51 -8.70
CA ASN A 45 -5.94 2.85 -9.24
C ASN A 45 -4.80 3.16 -10.21
N LEU A 46 -3.60 2.60 -10.01
CA LEU A 46 -2.43 2.85 -10.87
C LEU A 46 -2.31 1.83 -12.01
N LEU A 47 -3.16 0.80 -12.04
CA LEU A 47 -3.20 -0.20 -13.10
C LEU A 47 -4.62 -0.26 -13.72
N PRO A 48 -4.73 -0.49 -15.05
CA PRO A 48 -3.63 -0.61 -16.02
C PRO A 48 -2.88 0.71 -16.23
N THR A 49 -1.60 0.66 -16.61
CA THR A 49 -0.80 1.85 -16.97
C THR A 49 0.23 1.54 -18.05
N THR A 50 0.71 2.58 -18.75
CA THR A 50 1.87 2.48 -19.63
C THR A 50 3.16 2.80 -18.88
N ILE A 51 4.18 1.93 -19.05
CA ILE A 51 5.55 2.10 -18.50
C ILE A 51 6.53 1.74 -19.61
N LYS A 52 7.48 2.65 -19.91
CA LYS A 52 8.48 2.47 -20.99
C LYS A 52 7.85 2.04 -22.33
N GLY A 53 6.72 2.64 -22.69
CA GLY A 53 5.98 2.33 -23.93
C GLY A 53 5.23 0.99 -23.93
N LYS A 54 5.20 0.25 -22.80
CA LYS A 54 4.47 -1.01 -22.68
C LYS A 54 3.27 -0.87 -21.75
N THR A 55 2.11 -1.33 -22.20
CA THR A 55 0.91 -1.41 -21.37
C THR A 55 1.07 -2.54 -20.36
N CYS A 56 0.95 -2.21 -19.08
CA CYS A 56 0.97 -3.12 -17.96
C CYS A 56 -0.44 -3.20 -17.38
N SER A 57 -1.08 -4.36 -17.47
CA SER A 57 -2.45 -4.54 -16.96
C SER A 57 -2.46 -4.94 -15.49
N GLU A 58 -1.41 -5.63 -15.07
CA GLU A 58 -1.21 -6.08 -13.71
C GLU A 58 0.24 -5.90 -13.26
N LEU A 59 0.49 -6.10 -11.97
CA LEU A 59 1.81 -5.88 -11.39
C LEU A 59 2.89 -6.82 -11.95
N PHE A 60 2.52 -8.03 -12.38
CA PHE A 60 3.47 -8.95 -13.02
C PHE A 60 4.01 -8.39 -14.34
N ASP A 61 3.21 -7.63 -15.09
CA ASP A 61 3.69 -6.94 -16.29
C ASP A 61 4.68 -5.85 -15.92
N VAL A 62 4.37 -5.07 -14.88
CA VAL A 62 5.28 -4.05 -14.34
C VAL A 62 6.62 -4.66 -13.92
N LYS A 63 6.58 -5.83 -13.25
CA LYS A 63 7.80 -6.57 -12.86
C LYS A 63 8.65 -6.92 -14.08
N LYS A 64 8.05 -7.41 -15.16
CA LYS A 64 8.76 -7.75 -16.41
C LYS A 64 9.40 -6.50 -17.05
N VAL A 65 8.73 -5.35 -17.00
CA VAL A 65 9.22 -4.10 -17.57
C VAL A 65 10.38 -3.50 -16.77
N TYR A 66 10.29 -3.51 -15.44
CA TYR A 66 11.35 -3.00 -14.58
C TYR A 66 12.47 -4.01 -14.28
N LYS A 67 12.26 -5.31 -14.53
CA LYS A 67 13.20 -6.40 -14.22
C LYS A 67 13.61 -6.45 -12.74
N THR A 68 12.66 -6.21 -11.85
CA THR A 68 12.86 -6.28 -10.38
C THR A 68 12.78 -7.72 -9.87
N ASP A 69 13.40 -8.00 -8.73
CA ASP A 69 13.48 -9.37 -8.19
C ASP A 69 12.13 -9.88 -7.65
N ASN A 70 11.40 -9.01 -6.95
CA ASN A 70 10.16 -9.36 -6.25
C ASN A 70 9.08 -8.28 -6.38
N LEU A 71 7.83 -8.65 -6.05
CA LEU A 71 6.65 -7.79 -6.21
C LEU A 71 6.61 -6.61 -5.23
N HIS A 72 7.32 -6.64 -4.10
CA HIS A 72 7.40 -5.50 -3.20
C HIS A 72 8.20 -4.37 -3.85
N GLN A 73 9.40 -4.71 -4.34
CA GLN A 73 10.24 -3.77 -5.08
C GLN A 73 9.54 -3.26 -6.34
N THR A 74 8.81 -4.12 -7.06
CA THR A 74 7.99 -3.71 -8.22
C THR A 74 6.97 -2.63 -7.85
N ARG A 75 6.24 -2.79 -6.74
CA ARG A 75 5.26 -1.78 -6.29
C ARG A 75 5.93 -0.48 -5.86
N GLU A 76 7.08 -0.56 -5.20
CA GLU A 76 7.84 0.64 -4.81
C GLU A 76 8.24 1.47 -6.05
N PHE A 77 8.74 0.82 -7.10
CA PHE A 77 9.06 1.50 -8.37
C PHE A 77 7.81 2.05 -9.06
N LEU A 78 6.70 1.29 -9.07
CA LEU A 78 5.43 1.79 -9.59
C LEU A 78 4.96 3.05 -8.84
N CYS A 79 5.08 3.08 -7.51
CA CYS A 79 4.74 4.25 -6.71
C CYS A 79 5.66 5.43 -7.01
N GLN A 80 6.96 5.21 -7.13
CA GLN A 80 7.93 6.26 -7.46
C GLN A 80 7.67 6.88 -8.84
N GLU A 81 7.23 6.08 -9.80
CA GLU A 81 6.90 6.53 -11.16
C GLU A 81 5.55 7.28 -11.22
N LYS A 82 4.55 6.80 -10.48
CA LYS A 82 3.15 7.19 -10.66
C LYS A 82 2.58 8.07 -9.56
N LEU A 83 3.23 8.17 -8.40
CA LEU A 83 2.80 9.01 -7.29
C LEU A 83 3.79 10.15 -7.07
N THR A 84 3.40 11.14 -6.28
CA THR A 84 4.32 12.15 -5.79
C THR A 84 5.44 11.51 -4.95
N PHE A 85 6.60 12.16 -4.94
CA PHE A 85 7.74 11.72 -4.14
C PHE A 85 7.38 11.51 -2.66
N ASP A 86 6.58 12.41 -2.09
CA ASP A 86 6.15 12.35 -0.70
C ASP A 86 5.27 11.12 -0.41
N THR A 87 4.31 10.83 -1.28
CA THR A 87 3.45 9.64 -1.15
C THR A 87 4.22 8.35 -1.38
N ALA A 88 5.16 8.34 -2.34
CA ALA A 88 6.04 7.18 -2.57
C ALA A 88 6.89 6.85 -1.33
N ILE A 89 7.41 7.85 -0.63
CA ILE A 89 8.13 7.66 0.65
C ILE A 89 7.20 7.06 1.71
N LYS A 90 5.95 7.52 1.81
CA LYS A 90 4.96 7.01 2.78
C LYS A 90 4.60 5.56 2.50
N TYR A 91 4.46 5.19 1.22
CA TYR A 91 4.27 3.80 0.83
C TYR A 91 5.46 2.92 1.24
N LYS A 92 6.69 3.37 0.95
CA LYS A 92 7.90 2.65 1.36
C LYS A 92 7.95 2.47 2.88
N TRP A 93 7.64 3.53 3.63
CA TRP A 93 7.58 3.47 5.09
C TRP A 93 6.59 2.41 5.58
N LEU A 94 5.40 2.30 4.98
CA LEU A 94 4.43 1.25 5.31
C LEU A 94 4.95 -0.16 4.97
N SER A 95 5.57 -0.33 3.80
CA SER A 95 6.19 -1.60 3.36
C SER A 95 7.21 -2.10 4.37
N ASP A 96 8.12 -1.22 4.80
CA ASP A 96 9.19 -1.55 5.75
C ASP A 96 8.63 -1.81 7.16
N ASN A 97 7.73 -0.95 7.65
CA ASN A 97 7.16 -1.11 9.00
C ASN A 97 6.22 -2.31 9.11
N SER A 98 5.51 -2.69 8.04
CA SER A 98 4.71 -3.92 8.03
C SER A 98 5.57 -5.19 8.16
N LYS A 99 6.78 -5.21 7.58
CA LYS A 99 7.71 -6.33 7.78
C LYS A 99 8.18 -6.38 9.23
N ASN A 100 8.58 -5.24 9.80
CA ASN A 100 9.05 -5.16 11.19
C ASN A 100 7.95 -5.50 12.20
N ALA A 101 6.73 -5.03 11.97
CA ALA A 101 5.58 -5.31 12.83
C ALA A 101 5.28 -6.81 12.92
N ARG A 102 5.33 -7.51 11.78
CA ARG A 102 5.01 -8.95 11.69
C ARG A 102 6.12 -9.88 12.14
N TYR A 103 7.38 -9.50 11.92
CA TYR A 103 8.48 -10.47 12.02
C TYR A 103 9.53 -10.13 13.08
N THR A 104 9.48 -8.95 13.69
CA THR A 104 10.56 -8.49 14.58
C THR A 104 10.09 -8.26 16.00
N SER A 105 9.12 -7.36 16.20
CA SER A 105 8.88 -6.81 17.54
C SER A 105 7.51 -7.15 18.11
N TYR A 106 6.45 -7.19 17.27
CA TYR A 106 5.03 -7.12 17.66
C TYR A 106 4.66 -5.95 18.60
N LYS A 107 5.65 -5.29 19.24
CA LYS A 107 5.51 -4.11 20.08
C LYS A 107 5.56 -2.87 19.19
N ILE A 108 4.39 -2.49 18.71
CA ILE A 108 4.18 -1.24 17.97
C ILE A 108 3.53 -0.24 18.93
N SER A 109 4.08 0.98 18.99
CA SER A 109 3.47 2.06 19.77
C SER A 109 2.23 2.60 19.08
N LYS A 110 1.31 3.18 19.86
CA LYS A 110 0.10 3.82 19.31
C LYS A 110 0.43 4.89 18.28
N SER A 111 1.48 5.69 18.53
CA SER A 111 1.94 6.72 17.59
C SER A 111 2.39 6.17 16.24
N VAL A 112 3.03 4.99 16.21
CA VAL A 112 3.44 4.33 14.96
C VAL A 112 2.21 3.80 14.22
N ALA A 113 1.24 3.24 14.94
CA ALA A 113 -0.02 2.78 14.36
C ALA A 113 -0.85 3.93 13.77
N GLU A 114 -0.96 5.07 14.48
CA GLU A 114 -1.59 6.30 14.00
C GLU A 114 -0.90 6.83 12.73
N LYS A 115 0.44 6.83 12.73
CA LYS A 115 1.23 7.22 11.55
C LYS A 115 0.97 6.29 10.35
N ALA A 116 0.82 4.99 10.59
CA ALA A 116 0.50 4.04 9.52
C ALA A 116 -0.86 4.35 8.87
N LEU A 117 -1.88 4.62 9.69
CA LEU A 117 -3.20 4.98 9.18
C LEU A 117 -3.17 6.31 8.41
N LYS A 118 -2.50 7.34 8.94
CA LYS A 118 -2.33 8.62 8.25
C LYS A 118 -1.61 8.48 6.91
N ASN A 119 -0.58 7.63 6.85
CA ASN A 119 0.11 7.33 5.60
C ASN A 119 -0.81 6.63 4.60
N LEU A 120 -1.64 5.68 5.05
CA LEU A 120 -2.62 5.02 4.20
C LEU A 120 -3.61 6.03 3.60
N GLU A 121 -4.16 6.94 4.42
CA GLU A 121 -5.13 7.94 3.97
C GLU A 121 -4.57 8.85 2.87
N LEU A 122 -3.30 9.24 3.00
CA LEU A 122 -2.62 10.05 1.99
C LEU A 122 -2.41 9.28 0.67
N ILE A 123 -2.03 8.00 0.77
CA ILE A 123 -1.88 7.13 -0.40
C ILE A 123 -3.23 6.91 -1.10
N GLU A 124 -4.28 6.62 -0.35
CA GLU A 124 -5.63 6.45 -0.89
C GLU A 124 -6.09 7.72 -1.61
N LYS A 125 -5.93 8.88 -0.96
CA LYS A 125 -6.33 10.17 -1.52
C LYS A 125 -5.68 10.39 -2.87
N GLU A 126 -4.35 10.28 -2.95
CA GLU A 126 -3.64 10.51 -4.21
C GLU A 126 -3.99 9.46 -5.28
N CYS A 127 -4.18 8.19 -4.89
CA CYS A 127 -4.61 7.14 -5.82
C CYS A 127 -5.98 7.45 -6.43
N LYS A 128 -6.91 8.00 -5.64
CA LYS A 128 -8.28 8.29 -6.09
C LYS A 128 -8.39 9.58 -6.91
N GLU A 129 -7.58 10.59 -6.63
CA GLU A 129 -7.57 11.86 -7.38
C GLU A 129 -6.98 11.72 -8.81
N ARG A 130 -6.37 10.56 -9.13
CA ARG A 130 -5.81 10.25 -10.46
C ARG A 130 -6.77 9.50 -11.38
N VAL A 131 -7.98 9.15 -10.91
CA VAL A 131 -9.05 8.51 -11.71
C VAL A 131 -9.91 9.58 -12.35
#